data_AF-A0A4Y1RT72-F1
#
_entry.id   AF-A0A4Y1RT72-F1
#
_cell.length_a   1.000
_cell.length_b   1.000
_cell.length_c   1.000
_cell.angle_alpha   90.00
_cell.angle_beta   90.00
_cell.angle_gamma   90.00
#
_symmetry.space_group_name_H-M   'P 1'
#
loop_
_entity.id
_entity.type
_entity.pdbx_description
1 polymer ?
#
loop_
_entity_poly.entity_id
_entity_poly.type
_entity_poly.pdbx_seq_one_letter_code
_entity_poly.pdbx_strand_id
1 'polypeptide(L)'
;MYIMLTGWIVGVGYKARAEAEGRLLLLKLGYSHEVELTVPPAVRVFCFKNNVVCCTGIDKDRVHQFAASVRSCKPPEVYKGKGIMYVDEVIKKKQGKKSKGDRRHNYVQLALHKIKPKLNTT
;
A
#
# COMPACT_ATOMS: atom_id res chain seq x y z
N MET A 1 16.72 3.97 -10.74
CA MET A 1 15.68 3.01 -10.32
C MET A 1 14.91 3.63 -9.16
N TYR A 2 13.68 4.07 -9.39
CA TYR A 2 12.85 4.71 -8.37
C TYR A 2 11.99 3.64 -7.69
N ILE A 3 12.04 3.63 -6.36
CA ILE A 3 11.19 2.81 -5.51
C ILE A 3 10.16 3.74 -4.88
N MET A 4 8.88 3.41 -5.04
CA MET A 4 7.79 4.04 -4.31
C MET A 4 7.01 2.97 -3.57
N LEU A 5 6.88 3.13 -2.26
CA LEU A 5 5.93 2.35 -1.48
C LEU A 5 4.55 3.00 -1.54
N THR A 6 3.68 2.39 -2.34
CA THR A 6 2.24 2.65 -2.32
C THR A 6 1.66 1.90 -1.12
N GLY A 7 1.57 2.61 -0.01
CA GLY A 7 1.41 2.02 1.31
C GLY A 7 0.15 1.19 1.55
N TRP A 8 0.26 0.43 2.62
CA TRP A 8 -0.73 0.04 3.62
C TRP A 8 -2.18 0.08 3.16
N ILE A 9 -2.67 -1.11 2.85
CA ILE A 9 -4.08 -1.40 2.73
C ILE A 9 -4.61 -1.59 4.14
N VAL A 10 -5.41 -0.63 4.59
CA VAL A 10 -6.02 -0.63 5.92
C VAL A 10 -7.49 -1.01 5.78
N GLY A 11 -7.85 -2.17 6.32
CA GLY A 11 -9.22 -2.68 6.31
C GLY A 11 -9.26 -4.18 6.57
N VAL A 12 -10.36 -4.63 7.18
CA VAL A 12 -10.58 -6.06 7.42
C VAL A 12 -11.07 -6.68 6.12
N GLY A 13 -10.38 -7.73 5.66
CA GLY A 13 -10.72 -8.45 4.41
C GLY A 13 -10.12 -7.83 3.15
N TYR A 14 -9.37 -6.73 3.26
CA TYR A 14 -8.68 -6.15 2.11
C TYR A 14 -7.36 -6.86 1.85
N LYS A 15 -7.10 -7.20 0.58
CA LYS A 15 -5.89 -7.91 0.18
C LYS A 15 -5.43 -7.42 -1.19
N ALA A 16 -4.13 -7.23 -1.34
CA ALA A 16 -3.47 -7.11 -2.64
C ALA A 16 -2.72 -8.39 -2.98
N ARG A 17 -2.79 -8.77 -4.25
CA ARG A 17 -2.00 -9.84 -4.84
C ARG A 17 -1.39 -9.30 -6.13
N ALA A 18 -0.07 -9.38 -6.25
CA ALA A 18 0.60 -9.15 -7.51
C ALA A 18 0.82 -10.50 -8.21
N GLU A 19 0.74 -10.53 -9.54
CA GLU A 19 1.18 -11.69 -10.31
C GLU A 19 2.70 -11.89 -10.23
N ALA A 20 3.16 -13.10 -10.49
CA ALA A 20 4.58 -13.47 -10.45
C ALA A 20 5.44 -12.61 -11.41
N GLU A 21 4.87 -12.16 -12.53
CA GLU A 21 5.54 -11.27 -13.48
C GLU A 21 5.53 -9.79 -13.09
N GLY A 22 4.76 -9.41 -12.05
CA GLY A 22 4.62 -8.02 -11.60
C GLY A 22 3.92 -7.09 -12.59
N ARG A 23 3.22 -7.67 -13.59
CA ARG A 23 2.47 -6.98 -14.66
C ARG A 23 0.99 -6.78 -14.36
N LEU A 24 0.44 -7.53 -13.41
CA LEU A 24 -0.95 -7.42 -12.98
C LEU A 24 -1.01 -7.29 -11.45
N LEU A 25 -1.86 -6.38 -10.99
CA LEU A 25 -2.17 -6.17 -9.58
C LEU A 25 -3.66 -6.43 -9.35
N LEU A 26 -3.95 -7.44 -8.54
CA LEU A 26 -5.29 -7.83 -8.12
C LEU A 26 -5.58 -7.27 -6.72
N LEU A 27 -6.69 -6.55 -6.58
CA LEU A 27 -7.08 -5.87 -5.35
C LEU A 27 -8.47 -6.36 -4.90
N LYS A 28 -8.51 -7.00 -3.73
CA LYS A 28 -9.75 -7.34 -3.02
C LYS A 28 -10.03 -6.24 -2.00
N LEU A 29 -10.94 -5.32 -2.31
CA LEU A 29 -11.21 -4.11 -1.52
C LEU A 29 -12.61 -4.09 -0.88
N GLY A 30 -13.24 -5.27 -0.76
CA GLY A 30 -14.61 -5.41 -0.28
C GLY A 30 -15.69 -5.09 -1.33
N TYR A 31 -15.31 -5.05 -2.61
CA TYR A 31 -16.24 -5.14 -3.73
C TYR A 31 -16.63 -6.62 -3.96
N SER A 32 -17.74 -6.84 -4.67
CA SER A 32 -18.20 -8.19 -5.01
C SER A 32 -17.23 -8.95 -5.93
N HIS A 33 -16.49 -8.23 -6.77
CA HIS A 33 -15.45 -8.75 -7.66
C HIS A 33 -14.09 -8.15 -7.29
N GLU A 34 -13.01 -8.82 -7.71
CA GLU A 34 -11.65 -8.31 -7.55
C GLU A 34 -11.39 -7.21 -8.58
N VAL A 35 -10.65 -6.19 -8.18
CA VAL A 35 -10.24 -5.10 -9.07
C VAL A 35 -8.89 -5.47 -9.66
N GLU A 36 -8.85 -5.62 -10.98
CA GLU A 36 -7.62 -5.93 -11.71
C GLU A 36 -7.03 -4.65 -12.29
N LEU A 37 -5.75 -4.41 -12.04
CA LEU A 37 -5.00 -3.28 -12.57
C LEU A 37 -3.81 -3.80 -13.38
N THR A 38 -3.80 -3.45 -14.66
CA THR A 38 -2.67 -3.71 -15.56
C THR A 38 -1.56 -2.70 -15.31
N VAL A 39 -0.36 -3.22 -15.03
CA VAL A 39 0.81 -2.42 -14.74
C VAL A 39 1.50 -2.04 -16.05
N PRO A 40 1.81 -0.76 -16.30
CA PRO A 40 2.54 -0.35 -17.49
C PRO A 40 3.96 -0.92 -17.48
N PRO A 41 4.58 -1.21 -18.65
CA PRO A 41 5.85 -1.94 -18.73
C PRO A 41 7.05 -1.23 -18.07
N ALA A 42 6.96 0.08 -17.84
CA ALA A 42 7.99 0.87 -17.17
C ALA A 42 7.96 0.73 -15.63
N VAL A 43 6.93 0.05 -15.09
CA VAL A 43 6.67 -0.13 -13.66
C VAL A 43 6.53 -1.62 -13.37
N ARG A 44 7.00 -2.04 -12.20
CA ARG A 44 6.80 -3.37 -11.65
C ARG A 44 6.20 -3.26 -10.27
N VAL A 45 5.26 -4.15 -9.96
CA VAL A 45 4.59 -4.18 -8.67
C VAL A 45 5.02 -5.42 -7.88
N PHE A 46 5.36 -5.21 -6.62
CA PHE A 46 5.68 -6.25 -5.67
C PHE A 46 4.75 -6.17 -4.46
N CYS A 47 4.33 -7.34 -3.96
CA CYS A 47 3.51 -7.45 -2.77
C CYS A 47 4.32 -8.15 -1.68
N PHE A 48 4.81 -7.40 -0.68
CA PHE A 48 5.61 -7.99 0.42
C PHE A 48 4.74 -8.67 1.46
N LYS A 49 3.56 -8.11 1.69
CA LYS A 49 2.50 -8.65 2.54
C LYS A 49 1.19 -8.36 1.84
N ASN A 50 0.14 -9.09 2.17
CA ASN A 50 -1.20 -8.88 1.61
C ASN A 50 -1.72 -7.44 1.76
N ASN A 51 -1.14 -6.66 2.67
CA ASN A 51 -1.54 -5.29 2.96
C ASN A 51 -0.47 -4.25 2.55
N VAL A 52 0.65 -4.66 1.95
CA VAL A 52 1.76 -3.75 1.59
C VAL A 52 2.16 -3.97 0.14
N VAL A 53 1.88 -2.96 -0.67
CA VAL A 53 2.23 -2.91 -2.09
C VAL A 53 3.45 -2.01 -2.29
N CYS A 54 4.32 -2.39 -3.21
CA CYS A 54 5.49 -1.62 -3.60
C CYS A 54 5.53 -1.52 -5.11
N CYS A 55 5.64 -0.28 -5.62
CA CYS A 55 5.78 0.00 -7.03
C CYS A 55 7.21 0.45 -7.31
N THR A 56 7.86 -0.18 -8.27
CA THR A 56 9.25 0.09 -8.65
C THR A 56 9.33 0.37 -10.14
N GLY A 57 10.20 1.26 -10.57
CA GLY A 57 10.29 1.58 -11.99
C GLY A 57 11.50 2.43 -12.35
N ILE A 58 11.67 2.64 -13.65
CA ILE A 58 12.76 3.47 -14.18
C ILE A 58 12.35 4.94 -14.22
N ASP A 59 11.07 5.20 -14.48
CA ASP A 59 10.49 6.54 -14.63
C ASP A 59 9.66 6.91 -13.38
N LYS A 60 10.00 8.05 -12.78
CA LYS A 60 9.34 8.56 -11.58
C LYS A 60 7.86 8.84 -11.87
N ASP A 61 7.55 9.55 -12.96
CA ASP A 61 6.19 10.03 -13.20
C ASP A 61 5.22 8.89 -13.47
N ARG A 62 5.65 7.87 -14.22
CA ARG A 62 4.86 6.65 -14.46
C ARG A 62 4.61 5.86 -13.19
N VAL A 63 5.61 5.75 -12.30
CA VAL A 63 5.43 5.10 -10.99
C VAL A 63 4.40 5.88 -10.15
N HIS A 64 4.48 7.22 -10.13
CA HIS A 64 3.55 8.06 -9.38
C HIS A 64 2.13 8.01 -9.97
N GLN A 65 2.00 7.99 -11.29
CA GLN A 65 0.72 7.88 -11.98
C GLN A 65 0.05 6.53 -11.67
N PHE A 66 0.78 5.43 -11.78
CA PHE A 66 0.24 4.11 -11.45
C PHE A 66 -0.14 4.02 -9.96
N ALA A 67 0.71 4.55 -9.08
CA ALA A 67 0.43 4.65 -7.65
C ALA A 67 -0.86 5.44 -7.35
N ALA A 68 -1.07 6.57 -8.04
CA ALA A 68 -2.28 7.36 -7.91
C ALA A 68 -3.52 6.59 -8.38
N SER A 69 -3.41 5.85 -9.50
CA SER A 69 -4.49 4.99 -9.99
C SER A 69 -4.87 3.91 -8.95
N VAL A 70 -3.87 3.24 -8.36
CA VAL A 70 -4.09 2.25 -7.28
C VAL A 70 -4.80 2.88 -6.08
N ARG A 71 -4.37 4.07 -5.64
CA ARG A 71 -5.00 4.80 -4.52
C ARG A 71 -6.44 5.20 -4.85
N SER A 72 -6.71 5.60 -6.09
CA SER A 72 -8.04 6.04 -6.52
C SER A 72 -9.10 4.93 -6.46
N CYS A 73 -8.69 3.65 -6.55
CA CYS A 73 -9.60 2.51 -6.41
C CYS A 73 -10.28 2.46 -5.03
N LYS A 74 -9.57 2.84 -3.97
CA LYS A 74 -10.15 2.92 -2.62
C LYS A 74 -9.44 4.00 -1.80
N PRO A 75 -9.83 5.28 -1.97
CA PRO A 75 -9.23 6.36 -1.21
C PRO A 75 -9.49 6.17 0.29
N PRO A 76 -8.59 6.66 1.15
CA PRO A 76 -8.72 6.49 2.59
C PRO A 76 -9.95 7.26 3.11
N GLU A 77 -10.78 6.56 3.89
CA GLU A 77 -11.98 7.16 4.47
C GLU A 77 -11.63 8.15 5.60
N VAL A 78 -12.27 9.32 5.59
CA VAL A 78 -12.03 10.42 6.57
C VAL A 78 -12.37 10.06 8.02
N TYR A 79 -13.21 9.05 8.26
CA TYR A 79 -13.59 8.64 9.62
C TYR A 79 -12.74 7.49 10.15
N LYS A 80 -12.75 6.35 9.46
CA LYS A 80 -12.08 5.11 9.92
C LYS A 80 -10.67 4.94 9.34
N GLY A 81 -10.26 5.77 8.38
CA GLY A 81 -8.97 5.61 7.69
C GLY A 81 -8.85 4.32 6.90
N LYS A 82 -9.98 3.68 6.55
CA LYS A 82 -9.98 2.45 5.75
C LYS A 82 -9.73 2.80 4.29
N GLY A 83 -8.88 2.05 3.61
CA GLY A 83 -8.52 2.26 2.22
C GLY A 83 -7.03 2.06 1.96
N ILE A 84 -6.58 2.57 0.82
CA ILE A 84 -5.18 2.54 0.39
C ILE A 84 -4.56 3.90 0.71
N MET A 85 -3.45 3.93 1.43
CA MET A 85 -2.77 5.15 1.85
C MET A 85 -1.27 5.04 1.61
N TYR A 86 -0.56 6.15 1.38
CA TYR A 86 0.89 6.09 1.34
C TYR A 86 1.49 5.82 2.73
N VAL A 87 2.71 5.29 2.79
CA VAL A 87 3.38 4.92 4.06
C VAL A 87 3.51 6.11 5.00
N ASP A 88 3.77 7.30 4.46
CA ASP A 88 3.99 8.53 5.22
C ASP A 88 2.79 9.50 5.17
N GLU A 89 1.62 9.03 4.71
CA GLU A 89 0.44 9.89 4.58
C GLU A 89 -0.30 10.08 5.91
N VAL A 90 -0.42 11.34 6.36
CA VAL A 90 -1.22 11.69 7.54
C VAL A 90 -2.66 12.01 7.13
N ILE A 91 -3.57 11.10 7.44
CA ILE A 91 -5.01 11.30 7.19
C ILE A 91 -5.61 12.16 8.31
N LYS A 92 -6.13 13.33 7.96
CA LYS A 92 -6.92 14.18 8.88
C LYS A 92 -8.26 13.51 9.18
N LYS A 93 -8.32 12.78 10.30
CA LYS A 93 -9.55 12.11 10.75
C LYS A 93 -10.51 13.09 11.40
N LYS A 94 -11.78 13.10 10.98
CA LYS A 94 -12.84 13.81 11.73
C LYS A 94 -13.26 12.96 12.92
N GLN A 95 -13.40 13.57 14.10
CA GLN A 95 -13.86 12.84 15.29
C GLN A 95 -15.33 12.46 15.12
N GLY A 96 -15.58 11.20 14.74
CA GLY A 96 -16.87 10.53 14.95
C GLY A 96 -16.91 9.85 16.32
N LYS A 97 -18.12 9.50 16.80
CA LYS A 97 -18.36 8.75 18.05
C LYS A 97 -17.30 7.66 18.25
N LYS A 98 -16.58 7.72 19.39
CA LYS A 98 -15.58 6.72 19.81
C LYS A 98 -16.20 5.31 19.84
N SER A 99 -16.00 4.51 18.79
CA SER A 99 -16.10 3.05 18.90
C SER A 99 -14.69 2.50 19.07
N LYS A 100 -14.44 1.85 20.20
CA LYS A 100 -13.18 1.18 20.55
C LYS A 100 -12.68 0.28 19.41
N GLY A 101 -11.39 0.38 19.09
CA GLY A 101 -10.65 -0.68 18.41
C GLY A 101 -9.94 -0.25 17.13
N ASP A 102 -8.81 0.44 17.27
CA ASP A 102 -7.76 0.34 16.25
C ASP A 102 -6.37 0.42 16.90
N ARG A 103 -5.97 -0.67 17.55
CA ARG A 103 -4.61 -0.87 18.07
C ARG A 103 -3.78 -1.58 16.99
N ARG A 104 -3.30 -0.88 15.95
CA ARG A 104 -2.19 -1.36 15.09
C ARG A 104 -1.71 -0.25 14.14
N HIS A 105 -0.83 0.61 14.62
CA HIS A 105 0.13 1.32 13.78
C HIS A 105 1.49 1.32 14.49
N ASN A 106 2.08 0.13 14.61
CA ASN A 106 3.45 -0.05 15.12
C ASN A 106 4.29 -1.01 14.22
N TYR A 107 3.79 -1.34 13.04
CA TYR A 107 4.49 -2.25 12.12
C TYR A 107 5.57 -1.54 11.28
N VAL A 108 5.51 -0.21 11.10
CA VAL A 108 6.51 0.57 10.34
C VAL A 108 7.84 0.65 11.12
N GLN A 109 7.76 0.96 12.42
CA GLN A 109 8.91 0.95 13.34
C GLN A 109 9.54 -0.45 13.42
N LEU A 110 8.73 -1.51 13.55
CA LEU A 110 9.23 -2.90 13.61
C LEU A 110 9.85 -3.40 12.28
N ALA A 111 9.33 -2.98 11.12
CA ALA A 111 9.85 -3.43 9.83
C ALA A 111 11.15 -2.71 9.45
N LEU A 112 11.25 -1.39 9.68
CA LEU A 112 12.48 -0.63 9.44
C LEU A 112 13.60 -1.02 10.42
N HIS A 113 13.27 -1.33 11.67
CA HIS A 113 14.26 -1.74 12.67
C HIS A 113 14.78 -3.18 12.45
N LYS A 114 14.06 -4.03 11.69
CA LYS A 114 14.54 -5.36 11.28
C LYS A 114 15.44 -5.35 10.03
N ILE A 115 15.37 -4.29 9.22
CA ILE A 115 16.16 -4.17 7.99
C ILE A 115 17.52 -3.50 8.25
N LYS A 116 17.61 -2.61 9.25
CA LYS A 116 18.82 -1.80 9.51
C LYS A 116 20.00 -2.45 10.26
N PRO A 117 19.91 -3.56 11.04
CA PRO A 117 21.05 -4.01 11.85
C PRO A 117 22.04 -4.93 11.13
N LYS A 118 21.87 -5.24 9.83
CA LYS A 118 22.78 -6.16 9.10
C LYS A 118 23.89 -5.49 8.28
N LEU A 119 24.12 -4.17 8.43
CA LEU A 119 25.15 -3.45 7.66
C LEU A 119 26.29 -2.85 8.48
N ASN A 120 26.30 -3.02 9.81
CA ASN A 120 27.31 -2.37 10.67
C ASN A 120 28.01 -3.35 11.63
N THR A 121 28.46 -4.51 11.14
CA THR A 121 29.44 -5.34 11.86
C THR A 121 30.42 -5.94 10.88
N THR A 122 31.70 -5.65 11.13
CA THR A 122 32.94 -5.98 10.40
C THR A 122 33.20 -5.23 9.10
#